data_AF-A0A2I4AKC8-F1
#
_entry.id   AF-A0A2I4AKC8-F1
#
_cell.length_a   1.000
_cell.length_b   1.000
_cell.length_c   1.000
_cell.angle_alpha   90.00
_cell.angle_beta   90.00
_cell.angle_gamma   90.00
#
_symmetry.space_group_name_H-M   'P 1'
#
loop_
_entity.id
_entity.type
_entity.pdbx_description
1 polymer ?
#
loop_
_entity_poly.entity_id
_entity_poly.type
_entity_poly.pdbx_seq_one_letter_code
_entity_poly.pdbx_strand_id
1 'polypeptide(L)'
;MSRQNRPLAGRRGDLPDTLNVAEGARVMLTRNLNVQQGLVNGAFGQLVRVIRSENDQHILKLGLRMDNQASDRNKRRGASESDDLVYVERLEDNLKQRGAIRRQFPVKLAFSCTVHKTQGLTTQAAVVSLKKMFEPGMAYVALSRVTSLSGLYLLELDETKLYANTEVTAALQTMRQASVEDMMPLLLLRETVSRPDTLTIVHHNTEGLPSHISDLKSHHELCLADVLCLTETHLQGSFVAESLHLDGYNMFKRNRHVSYTNFPQIAHRSGGGVAV
;
A
#
# COMPACT_ATOMS: atom_id res chain seq x y z
N MET A 1 -36.75 -21.69 -10.25
CA MET A 1 -36.75 -20.20 -10.20
C MET A 1 -36.90 -19.67 -11.61
N SER A 2 -37.88 -18.81 -11.87
CA SER A 2 -38.08 -18.20 -13.19
C SER A 2 -37.22 -16.95 -13.35
N ARG A 3 -36.59 -16.79 -14.52
CA ARG A 3 -35.84 -15.58 -14.86
C ARG A 3 -36.82 -14.41 -14.98
N GLN A 4 -36.52 -13.31 -14.29
CA GLN A 4 -37.33 -12.09 -14.35
C GLN A 4 -36.86 -11.19 -15.50
N ASN A 5 -37.79 -10.53 -16.19
CA ASN A 5 -37.48 -9.62 -17.32
C ASN A 5 -36.88 -8.29 -16.85
N ARG A 6 -37.18 -7.86 -15.63
CA ARG A 6 -36.60 -6.67 -15.00
C ARG A 6 -35.77 -7.06 -13.77
N PRO A 7 -34.55 -6.54 -13.62
CA PRO A 7 -33.78 -6.78 -12.41
C PRO A 7 -34.47 -6.10 -11.23
N LEU A 8 -34.56 -6.80 -10.10
CA LEU A 8 -34.97 -6.19 -8.84
C LEU A 8 -33.92 -5.13 -8.45
N ALA A 9 -34.32 -3.94 -8.01
CA ALA A 9 -33.38 -2.92 -7.55
C ALA A 9 -32.61 -3.41 -6.30
N GLY A 10 -31.28 -3.46 -6.36
CA GLY A 10 -30.45 -3.90 -5.22
C GLY A 10 -30.37 -2.89 -4.08
N ARG A 11 -29.95 -3.33 -2.89
CA ARG A 11 -29.51 -2.47 -1.79
C ARG A 11 -28.01 -2.22 -1.85
N ARG A 12 -27.52 -1.28 -1.03
CA ARG A 12 -26.08 -1.07 -0.81
C ARG A 12 -25.45 -2.39 -0.38
N GLY A 13 -24.50 -2.86 -1.18
CA GLY A 13 -23.73 -4.06 -0.89
C GLY A 13 -24.09 -5.25 -1.76
N ASP A 14 -25.26 -5.31 -2.39
CA ASP A 14 -25.60 -6.38 -3.33
C ASP A 14 -24.74 -6.29 -4.61
N LEU A 15 -24.68 -7.39 -5.37
CA LEU A 15 -24.23 -7.33 -6.76
C LEU A 15 -25.05 -6.30 -7.56
N PRO A 16 -24.46 -5.57 -8.52
CA PRO A 16 -25.19 -4.53 -9.26
C PRO A 16 -26.37 -5.12 -10.02
N ASP A 17 -27.49 -4.40 -10.04
CA ASP A 17 -28.68 -4.77 -10.80
C ASP A 17 -28.42 -4.64 -12.32
N THR A 18 -27.75 -3.57 -12.73
CA THR A 18 -27.29 -3.32 -14.10
C THR A 18 -25.80 -2.99 -14.10
N LEU A 19 -25.05 -3.59 -15.02
CA LEU A 19 -23.62 -3.33 -15.21
C LEU A 19 -23.36 -2.87 -16.65
N ASN A 20 -23.15 -1.57 -16.81
CA ASN A 20 -22.76 -0.97 -18.09
C ASN A 20 -21.25 -0.71 -18.06
N VAL A 21 -20.49 -1.46 -18.85
CA VAL A 21 -19.03 -1.37 -18.92
C VAL A 21 -18.56 -1.56 -20.35
N ALA A 22 -17.40 -0.99 -20.67
CA ALA A 22 -16.71 -1.14 -21.95
C ALA A 22 -15.24 -1.48 -21.69
N GLU A 23 -14.58 -2.07 -22.67
CA GLU A 23 -13.13 -2.28 -22.61
C GLU A 23 -12.41 -0.93 -22.45
N GLY A 24 -11.36 -0.92 -21.63
CA GLY A 24 -10.67 0.28 -21.16
C GLY A 24 -11.27 0.90 -19.88
N ALA A 25 -12.47 0.50 -19.45
CA ALA A 25 -13.11 1.10 -18.28
C ALA A 25 -12.39 0.76 -16.97
N ARG A 26 -12.30 1.75 -16.08
CA ARG A 26 -11.83 1.58 -14.71
C ARG A 26 -12.89 0.88 -13.88
N VAL A 27 -12.52 -0.24 -13.25
CA VAL A 27 -13.44 -1.05 -12.44
C VAL A 27 -12.85 -1.35 -11.06
N MET A 28 -13.73 -1.71 -10.13
CA MET A 28 -13.37 -2.15 -8.79
C MET A 28 -14.16 -3.41 -8.44
N LEU A 29 -13.50 -4.37 -7.81
CA LEU A 29 -14.14 -5.59 -7.30
C LEU A 29 -15.06 -5.26 -6.12
N THR A 30 -16.22 -5.91 -6.08
CA THR A 30 -17.23 -5.74 -5.01
C THR A 30 -17.31 -6.94 -4.06
N ARG A 31 -16.54 -7.99 -4.32
CA ARG A 31 -16.44 -9.23 -3.55
C ARG A 31 -14.99 -9.70 -3.47
N ASN A 32 -14.69 -10.46 -2.42
CA ASN A 32 -13.44 -11.21 -2.34
C ASN A 32 -13.53 -12.42 -3.26
N LEU A 33 -12.63 -12.51 -4.23
CA LEU A 33 -12.53 -13.67 -5.15
C LEU A 33 -11.39 -14.57 -4.73
N ASN A 34 -10.22 -13.98 -4.45
CA ASN A 34 -9.05 -14.70 -3.98
C ASN A 34 -8.18 -13.76 -3.15
N VAL A 35 -8.21 -13.93 -1.82
CA VAL A 35 -7.45 -13.08 -0.88
C VAL A 35 -5.94 -13.27 -1.06
N GLN A 36 -5.48 -14.49 -1.34
CA GLN A 36 -4.05 -14.80 -1.51
C GLN A 36 -3.45 -14.10 -2.74
N GLN A 37 -4.26 -13.91 -3.79
CA GLN A 37 -3.86 -13.20 -5.01
C GLN A 37 -4.16 -11.70 -4.97
N GLY A 38 -4.63 -11.16 -3.84
CA GLY A 38 -5.01 -9.74 -3.71
C GLY A 38 -6.32 -9.37 -4.42
N LEU A 39 -7.10 -10.35 -4.89
CA LEU A 39 -8.41 -10.16 -5.51
C LEU A 39 -9.49 -9.99 -4.44
N VAL A 40 -9.41 -8.87 -3.73
CA VAL A 40 -10.28 -8.52 -2.60
C VAL A 40 -11.30 -7.45 -2.97
N ASN A 41 -12.36 -7.33 -2.17
CA ASN A 41 -13.35 -6.27 -2.28
C ASN A 41 -12.64 -4.91 -2.12
N GLY A 42 -12.81 -4.03 -3.11
CA GLY A 42 -12.10 -2.75 -3.17
C GLY A 42 -10.85 -2.77 -4.05
N ALA A 43 -10.41 -3.93 -4.54
CA ALA A 43 -9.30 -3.99 -5.49
C ALA A 43 -9.70 -3.33 -6.82
N PHE A 44 -8.83 -2.43 -7.30
CA PHE A 44 -9.02 -1.69 -8.55
C PHE A 44 -8.32 -2.40 -9.72
N GLY A 45 -8.88 -2.20 -10.91
CA GLY A 45 -8.31 -2.69 -12.15
C GLY A 45 -8.94 -2.04 -13.37
N GLN A 46 -8.47 -2.45 -14.54
CA GLN A 46 -9.01 -2.03 -15.83
C GLN A 46 -9.65 -3.23 -16.53
N LEU A 47 -10.85 -3.04 -17.08
CA LEU A 47 -11.45 -4.04 -17.96
C LEU A 47 -10.70 -4.02 -19.29
N VAL A 48 -10.05 -5.12 -19.64
CA VAL A 48 -9.26 -5.23 -20.87
C VAL A 48 -10.02 -6.04 -21.93
N ARG A 49 -10.74 -7.09 -21.52
CA ARG A 49 -11.38 -8.01 -22.46
C ARG A 49 -12.74 -8.49 -21.99
N VAL A 50 -13.71 -8.56 -22.90
CA VAL A 50 -15.03 -9.17 -22.66
C VAL A 50 -15.16 -10.48 -23.43
N ILE A 51 -15.20 -11.61 -22.73
CA ILE A 51 -15.38 -12.93 -23.36
C ILE A 51 -16.87 -13.20 -23.52
N ARG A 52 -17.30 -13.43 -24.77
CA ARG A 52 -18.69 -13.77 -25.13
C ARG A 52 -18.79 -15.21 -25.59
N SER A 53 -19.94 -15.82 -25.39
CA SER A 53 -20.28 -17.10 -25.99
C SER A 53 -20.53 -16.94 -27.48
N GLU A 54 -20.04 -17.89 -28.27
CA GLU A 54 -20.18 -17.92 -29.72
C GLU A 54 -21.65 -18.08 -30.16
N ASN A 55 -22.45 -18.79 -29.37
CA ASN A 55 -23.82 -19.17 -29.74
C ASN A 55 -24.86 -18.08 -29.41
N ASP A 56 -24.80 -17.53 -28.20
CA ASP A 56 -25.89 -16.71 -27.63
C ASP A 56 -25.47 -15.26 -27.33
N GLN A 57 -24.25 -14.86 -27.74
CA GLN A 57 -23.65 -13.55 -27.45
C GLN A 57 -23.61 -13.16 -25.95
N HIS A 58 -23.88 -14.09 -25.05
CA HIS A 58 -23.88 -13.82 -23.62
C HIS A 58 -22.44 -13.64 -23.11
N ILE A 59 -22.25 -12.70 -22.19
CA ILE A 59 -20.93 -12.47 -21.59
C ILE A 59 -20.64 -13.59 -20.58
N LEU A 60 -19.56 -14.34 -20.86
CA LEU A 60 -19.02 -15.43 -20.05
C LEU A 60 -18.13 -14.90 -18.93
N LYS A 61 -17.08 -14.15 -19.30
CA LYS A 61 -16.05 -13.68 -18.37
C LYS A 61 -15.60 -12.26 -18.70
N LEU A 62 -15.10 -11.56 -17.69
CA LEU A 62 -14.44 -10.28 -17.82
C LEU A 62 -12.95 -10.44 -17.52
N GLY A 63 -12.08 -10.13 -18.46
CA GLY A 63 -10.63 -10.11 -18.28
C GLY A 63 -10.18 -8.75 -17.74
N LEU A 64 -9.68 -8.74 -16.51
CA LEU A 64 -9.27 -7.54 -15.78
C LEU A 64 -7.76 -7.51 -15.60
N ARG A 65 -7.15 -6.34 -15.80
CA ARG A 65 -5.79 -6.05 -15.34
C ARG A 65 -5.88 -5.37 -13.99
N MET A 66 -5.41 -6.02 -12.92
CA MET A 66 -5.50 -5.51 -11.55
C MET A 66 -4.28 -4.66 -11.20
N ASP A 67 -4.46 -3.59 -10.41
CA ASP A 67 -3.34 -2.70 -10.04
C ASP A 67 -2.37 -3.34 -9.05
N ASN A 68 -2.95 -4.03 -8.06
CA ASN A 68 -2.24 -4.66 -6.96
C ASN A 68 -2.27 -6.18 -7.13
N GLN A 69 -1.90 -6.71 -8.30
CA GLN A 69 -1.45 -8.10 -8.29
C GLN A 69 -0.23 -8.13 -7.38
N ALA A 70 -0.41 -8.74 -6.20
CA ALA A 70 0.70 -9.10 -5.33
C ALA A 70 1.75 -9.67 -6.26
N SER A 71 2.87 -8.99 -6.34
CA SER A 71 3.90 -9.31 -7.30
C SER A 71 4.33 -10.73 -6.99
N ASP A 72 3.76 -11.70 -7.70
CA ASP A 72 4.31 -13.02 -7.79
C ASP A 72 5.56 -12.84 -8.66
N ARG A 73 6.58 -12.20 -8.06
CA ARG A 73 7.87 -11.89 -8.67
C ARG A 73 8.55 -13.17 -9.16
N ASN A 74 8.04 -14.33 -8.75
CA ASN A 74 8.45 -15.66 -9.21
C ASN A 74 7.88 -16.07 -10.57
N LYS A 75 6.86 -15.40 -11.14
CA LYS A 75 6.34 -15.72 -12.48
C LYS A 75 7.01 -14.98 -13.64
N ARG A 76 7.98 -14.10 -13.39
CA ARG A 76 8.63 -13.33 -14.46
C ARG A 76 9.91 -13.96 -15.00
N ARG A 77 9.77 -15.13 -15.62
CA ARG A 77 10.67 -15.59 -16.70
C ARG A 77 9.86 -16.42 -17.71
N GLY A 78 9.13 -15.74 -18.60
CA GLY A 78 8.64 -16.37 -19.85
C GLY A 78 7.18 -16.18 -20.26
N ALA A 79 6.33 -15.47 -19.49
CA ALA A 79 4.94 -15.26 -19.89
C ALA A 79 4.80 -14.02 -20.78
N SER A 80 4.24 -14.18 -21.99
CA SER A 80 3.87 -13.08 -22.89
C SER A 80 2.92 -12.08 -22.22
N GLU A 81 2.92 -10.82 -22.68
CA GLU A 81 2.07 -9.71 -22.20
C GLU A 81 0.55 -10.02 -22.15
N SER A 82 0.10 -11.11 -22.77
CA SER A 82 -1.29 -11.58 -22.74
C SER A 82 -1.70 -12.31 -21.44
N ASP A 83 -0.76 -12.64 -20.54
CA ASP A 83 -1.01 -13.57 -19.42
C ASP A 83 -1.25 -12.88 -18.06
N ASP A 84 -1.30 -11.55 -18.03
CA ASP A 84 -1.53 -10.76 -16.79
C ASP A 84 -3.01 -10.42 -16.55
N LEU A 85 -3.93 -11.13 -17.20
CA LEU A 85 -5.36 -10.90 -17.07
C LEU A 85 -5.99 -11.86 -16.06
N VAL A 86 -6.74 -11.29 -15.12
CA VAL A 86 -7.60 -12.03 -14.19
C VAL A 86 -8.98 -12.13 -14.78
N TYR A 87 -9.46 -13.36 -15.02
CA TYR A 87 -10.79 -13.59 -15.52
C TYR A 87 -11.80 -13.72 -14.38
N VAL A 88 -12.78 -12.81 -14.37
CA VAL A 88 -13.86 -12.77 -13.38
C VAL A 88 -15.15 -13.29 -13.99
N GLU A 89 -15.82 -14.18 -13.26
CA GLU A 89 -17.09 -14.78 -13.62
C GLU A 89 -18.26 -14.19 -12.81
N ARG A 90 -19.49 -14.54 -13.19
CA ARG A 90 -20.68 -14.12 -12.46
C ARG A 90 -20.78 -14.87 -11.14
N LEU A 91 -21.01 -14.15 -10.06
CA LEU A 91 -21.36 -14.72 -8.76
C LEU A 91 -22.88 -14.71 -8.56
N GLU A 92 -23.34 -15.56 -7.66
CA GLU A 92 -24.73 -15.58 -7.21
C GLU A 92 -24.83 -14.96 -5.82
N ASP A 93 -25.82 -14.08 -5.65
CA ASP A 93 -26.12 -13.41 -4.39
C ASP A 93 -27.57 -13.66 -4.00
N ASN A 94 -27.78 -14.15 -2.78
CA ASN A 94 -29.10 -14.48 -2.26
C ASN A 94 -29.74 -13.21 -1.68
N LEU A 95 -30.72 -12.66 -2.38
CA LEU A 95 -31.51 -11.52 -1.91
C LEU A 95 -32.57 -12.02 -0.91
N LYS A 96 -32.12 -12.46 0.27
CA LYS A 96 -32.94 -13.17 1.29
C LYS A 96 -34.26 -12.46 1.61
N GLN A 97 -34.28 -11.13 1.63
CA GLN A 97 -35.47 -10.35 1.93
C GLN A 97 -36.50 -10.26 0.77
N ARG A 98 -36.19 -10.82 -0.41
CA ARG A 98 -37.01 -10.71 -1.63
C ARG A 98 -37.27 -12.04 -2.34
N GLY A 99 -36.80 -13.16 -1.76
CA GLY A 99 -37.00 -14.49 -2.33
C GLY A 99 -36.39 -14.68 -3.72
N ALA A 100 -35.30 -13.96 -4.04
CA ALA A 100 -34.68 -13.97 -5.37
C ALA A 100 -33.16 -14.18 -5.29
N ILE A 101 -32.60 -14.78 -6.34
CA ILE A 101 -31.16 -14.91 -6.55
C ILE A 101 -30.74 -13.94 -7.64
N ARG A 102 -29.68 -13.17 -7.41
CA ARG A 102 -29.05 -12.33 -8.42
C ARG A 102 -27.76 -12.97 -8.89
N ARG A 103 -27.65 -13.18 -10.20
CA ARG A 103 -26.41 -13.66 -10.84
C ARG A 103 -25.75 -12.55 -11.66
N GLN A 104 -24.61 -12.04 -11.21
CA GLN A 104 -23.93 -10.89 -11.84
C GLN A 104 -22.42 -10.88 -11.57
N PHE A 105 -21.66 -10.20 -12.42
CA PHE A 105 -20.24 -9.97 -12.18
C PHE A 105 -20.01 -9.10 -10.92
N PRO A 106 -19.07 -9.46 -10.03
CA PRO A 106 -18.74 -8.73 -8.82
C PRO A 106 -17.82 -7.53 -9.11
N VAL A 107 -18.20 -6.70 -10.06
CA VAL A 107 -17.45 -5.50 -10.48
C VAL A 107 -18.37 -4.30 -10.58
N LYS A 108 -17.82 -3.11 -10.42
CA LYS A 108 -18.50 -1.84 -10.73
C LYS A 108 -17.54 -0.84 -11.33
N LEU A 109 -18.07 0.14 -12.07
CA LEU A 109 -17.28 1.29 -12.53
C LEU A 109 -16.66 2.05 -11.34
N ALA A 110 -15.42 2.47 -11.51
CA ALA A 110 -14.60 3.00 -10.44
C ALA A 110 -13.72 4.19 -10.86
N PHE A 111 -14.19 5.00 -11.81
CA PHE A 111 -13.59 6.31 -12.12
C PHE A 111 -13.70 7.29 -10.95
N SER A 112 -14.76 7.15 -10.15
CA SER A 112 -14.93 7.87 -8.89
C SER A 112 -15.36 6.89 -7.80
N CYS A 113 -14.93 7.16 -6.57
CA CYS A 113 -15.28 6.37 -5.41
C CYS A 113 -15.39 7.27 -4.18
N THR A 114 -16.05 6.75 -3.15
CA THR A 114 -16.18 7.43 -1.86
C THR A 114 -14.87 7.33 -1.09
N VAL A 115 -14.59 8.31 -0.23
CA VAL A 115 -13.36 8.35 0.60
C VAL A 115 -13.18 7.08 1.43
N HIS A 116 -14.25 6.52 2.01
CA HIS A 116 -14.19 5.25 2.74
C HIS A 116 -13.70 4.07 1.90
N LYS A 117 -13.82 4.13 0.57
CA LYS A 117 -13.33 3.11 -0.36
C LYS A 117 -11.91 3.35 -0.84
N THR A 118 -11.35 4.52 -0.58
CA THR A 118 -9.94 4.84 -0.84
C THR A 118 -9.08 4.78 0.42
N GLN A 119 -9.64 4.45 1.58
CA GLN A 119 -8.88 4.35 2.82
C GLN A 119 -7.79 3.26 2.68
N GLY A 120 -6.54 3.63 2.96
CA GLY A 120 -5.38 2.74 2.76
C GLY A 120 -4.83 2.70 1.33
N LEU A 121 -5.48 3.36 0.37
CA LEU A 121 -4.97 3.51 -0.99
C LEU A 121 -3.95 4.66 -1.04
N THR A 122 -2.95 4.52 -1.90
CA THR A 122 -1.96 5.56 -2.19
C THR A 122 -1.96 5.79 -3.69
N THR A 123 -2.11 7.04 -4.13
CA THR A 123 -2.15 7.42 -5.55
C THR A 123 -1.21 8.58 -5.83
N GLN A 124 -0.69 8.64 -7.05
CA GLN A 124 0.16 9.75 -7.50
C GLN A 124 -0.65 11.03 -7.76
N ALA A 125 -1.88 10.87 -8.25
CA ALA A 125 -2.78 11.98 -8.52
C ALA A 125 -4.23 11.61 -8.19
N ALA A 126 -5.00 12.59 -7.74
CA ALA A 126 -6.44 12.45 -7.50
C ALA A 126 -7.18 13.78 -7.63
N VAL A 127 -8.42 13.69 -8.08
CA VAL A 127 -9.40 14.77 -8.00
C VAL A 127 -10.30 14.52 -6.79
N VAL A 128 -10.32 15.44 -5.83
CA VAL A 128 -11.06 15.33 -4.57
C VAL A 128 -12.13 16.43 -4.52
N SER A 129 -13.41 16.04 -4.46
CA SER A 129 -14.52 16.97 -4.19
C SER A 129 -14.83 17.02 -2.70
N LEU A 130 -14.86 18.22 -2.12
CA LEU A 130 -15.11 18.43 -0.70
C LEU A 130 -16.60 18.65 -0.37
N LYS A 131 -17.46 18.89 -1.37
CA LYS A 131 -18.88 19.23 -1.19
C LYS A 131 -19.69 18.24 -0.36
N LYS A 132 -19.46 16.94 -0.54
CA LYS A 132 -20.19 15.87 0.16
C LYS A 132 -19.47 15.38 1.41
N MET A 133 -18.55 16.16 1.95
CA MET A 133 -17.87 15.81 3.19
C MET A 133 -18.74 16.19 4.41
N PHE A 134 -18.90 15.25 5.35
CA PHE A 134 -19.77 15.42 6.52
C PHE A 134 -19.26 14.73 7.78
N GLU A 135 -18.19 13.94 7.70
CA GLU A 135 -17.58 13.28 8.87
C GLU A 135 -16.26 13.98 9.24
N PRO A 136 -15.99 14.17 10.55
CA PRO A 136 -14.71 14.71 11.00
C PRO A 136 -13.54 13.87 10.49
N GLY A 137 -12.49 14.53 10.00
CA GLY A 137 -11.29 13.86 9.46
C GLY A 137 -11.46 13.21 8.08
N MET A 138 -12.66 13.17 7.50
CA MET A 138 -12.86 12.55 6.18
C MET A 138 -12.11 13.28 5.06
N ALA A 139 -12.06 14.61 5.12
CA ALA A 139 -11.26 15.41 4.20
C ALA A 139 -9.76 15.06 4.34
N TYR A 140 -9.24 14.98 5.57
CA TYR A 140 -7.85 14.56 5.82
C TYR A 140 -7.54 13.18 5.23
N VAL A 141 -8.45 12.21 5.39
CA VAL A 141 -8.29 10.87 4.79
C VAL A 141 -8.21 10.96 3.27
N ALA A 142 -9.07 11.76 2.63
CA ALA A 142 -9.06 11.92 1.17
C ALA A 142 -7.78 12.60 0.65
N LEU A 143 -7.35 13.68 1.30
CA LEU A 143 -6.17 14.45 0.91
C LEU A 143 -4.88 13.64 1.10
N SER A 144 -4.77 12.89 2.21
CA SER A 144 -3.61 12.07 2.54
C SER A 144 -3.42 10.84 1.63
N ARG A 145 -4.32 10.58 0.67
CA ARG A 145 -4.13 9.48 -0.30
C ARG A 145 -3.16 9.87 -1.41
N VAL A 146 -2.92 11.16 -1.64
CA VAL A 146 -2.06 11.66 -2.72
C VAL A 146 -0.65 11.90 -2.18
N THR A 147 0.36 11.37 -2.88
CA THR A 147 1.76 11.43 -2.41
C THR A 147 2.45 12.78 -2.67
N SER A 148 1.85 13.66 -3.47
CA SER A 148 2.42 14.96 -3.80
C SER A 148 1.33 16.02 -3.95
N LEU A 149 1.65 17.26 -3.57
CA LEU A 149 0.73 18.38 -3.72
C LEU A 149 0.39 18.66 -5.19
N SER A 150 1.36 18.49 -6.11
CA SER A 150 1.16 18.63 -7.56
C SER A 150 0.18 17.63 -8.16
N GLY A 151 -0.02 16.48 -7.50
CA GLY A 151 -0.99 15.47 -7.93
C GLY A 151 -2.41 15.70 -7.37
N LEU A 152 -2.59 16.67 -6.48
CA LEU A 152 -3.85 16.90 -5.78
C LEU A 152 -4.67 18.00 -6.47
N TYR A 153 -5.85 17.65 -6.93
CA TYR A 153 -6.80 18.57 -7.55
C TYR A 153 -8.05 18.67 -6.68
N LEU A 154 -8.39 19.87 -6.21
CA LEU A 154 -9.55 20.09 -5.36
C LEU A 154 -10.72 20.65 -6.18
N LEU A 155 -11.90 20.07 -5.99
CA LEU A 155 -13.16 20.59 -6.51
C LEU A 155 -14.04 21.03 -5.34
N GLU A 156 -14.76 22.14 -5.54
CA GLU A 156 -15.77 22.63 -4.59
C GLU A 156 -15.18 22.76 -3.17
N LEU A 157 -14.05 23.47 -3.06
CA LEU A 157 -13.35 23.71 -1.80
C LEU A 157 -14.27 24.43 -0.82
N ASP A 158 -14.47 23.79 0.33
CA ASP A 158 -15.25 24.32 1.44
C ASP A 158 -14.44 24.06 2.72
N GLU A 159 -13.82 25.11 3.25
CA GLU A 159 -12.96 25.05 4.43
C GLU A 159 -13.72 24.59 5.68
N THR A 160 -15.04 24.79 5.72
CA THR A 160 -15.86 24.31 6.85
C THR A 160 -15.89 22.77 6.94
N LYS A 161 -15.49 22.08 5.87
CA LYS A 161 -15.37 20.62 5.82
C LYS A 161 -14.02 20.10 6.31
N LEU A 162 -13.07 20.99 6.59
CA LEU A 162 -11.74 20.66 7.09
C LEU A 162 -11.73 20.75 8.62
N TYR A 163 -12.32 19.75 9.29
CA TYR A 163 -12.39 19.71 10.75
C TYR A 163 -12.08 18.33 11.30
N ALA A 164 -11.58 18.31 12.53
CA ALA A 164 -11.33 17.11 13.33
C ALA A 164 -12.39 16.98 14.43
N ASN A 165 -12.57 15.77 14.96
CA ASN A 165 -13.42 15.56 16.13
C ASN A 165 -12.73 16.15 17.37
N THR A 166 -13.44 17.01 18.11
CA THR A 166 -12.94 17.67 19.32
C THR A 166 -12.57 16.67 20.42
N GLU A 167 -13.28 15.54 20.52
CA GLU A 167 -12.98 14.47 21.48
C GLU A 167 -11.63 13.81 21.17
N VAL A 168 -11.31 13.63 19.88
CA VAL A 168 -10.01 13.08 19.45
C VAL A 168 -8.89 14.06 19.78
N THR A 169 -9.11 15.36 19.56
CA THR A 169 -8.14 16.40 19.95
C THR A 169 -7.90 16.41 21.46
N ALA A 170 -8.97 16.33 22.27
CA ALA A 170 -8.85 16.26 23.73
C ALA A 170 -8.17 14.96 24.20
N ALA A 171 -8.47 13.83 23.56
CA ALA A 171 -7.80 12.57 23.81
C ALA A 171 -6.30 12.66 23.49
N LEU A 172 -5.92 13.24 22.36
CA LEU A 172 -4.52 13.45 21.98
C LEU A 172 -3.76 14.33 22.99
N GLN A 173 -4.42 15.32 23.59
CA GLN A 173 -3.83 16.16 24.64
C GLN A 173 -3.64 15.42 25.97
N THR A 174 -4.48 14.43 26.25
CA THR A 174 -4.43 13.63 27.49
C THR A 174 -3.65 12.33 27.34
N MET A 175 -3.28 11.95 26.11
CA MET A 175 -2.37 10.83 25.87
C MET A 175 -1.07 11.10 26.62
N ARG A 176 -0.62 10.08 27.37
CA ARG A 176 0.68 10.12 28.04
C ARG A 176 1.73 10.42 26.99
N GLN A 177 2.34 11.59 27.09
CA GLN A 177 3.54 11.90 26.32
C GLN A 177 4.63 10.96 26.81
N ALA A 178 5.26 10.25 25.89
CA ALA A 178 6.43 9.47 26.22
C ALA A 178 7.54 10.46 26.57
N SER A 179 7.96 10.47 27.84
CA SER A 179 9.16 11.19 28.25
C SER A 179 10.36 10.50 27.63
N VAL A 180 11.32 11.29 27.16
CA VAL A 180 12.56 10.74 26.60
C VAL A 180 13.33 10.01 27.70
N GLU A 181 13.15 10.42 28.95
CA GLU A 181 13.78 9.84 30.14
C GLU A 181 13.17 8.49 30.58
N ASP A 182 11.85 8.26 30.36
CA ASP A 182 11.20 6.98 30.68
C ASP A 182 11.05 6.06 29.47
N MET A 183 11.42 6.51 28.26
CA MET A 183 11.58 5.62 27.13
C MET A 183 12.71 4.64 27.45
N MET A 184 12.42 3.35 27.40
CA MET A 184 13.43 2.32 27.53
C MET A 184 14.53 2.61 26.49
N PRO A 185 15.80 2.78 26.91
CA PRO A 185 16.88 3.01 25.96
C PRO A 185 16.88 1.87 24.94
N LEU A 186 16.94 2.19 23.65
CA LEU A 186 17.00 1.19 22.58
C LEU A 186 18.23 0.30 22.78
N LEU A 187 19.28 0.88 23.35
CA LEU A 187 20.52 0.21 23.69
C LEU A 187 20.93 0.57 25.12
N LEU A 188 21.20 -0.43 25.97
CA LEU A 188 21.77 -0.27 27.33
C LEU A 188 23.24 0.27 27.31
N LEU A 189 23.58 1.01 26.26
CA LEU A 189 24.92 1.45 25.88
C LEU A 189 25.50 2.45 26.90
N ARG A 190 24.65 3.23 27.58
CA ARG A 190 25.08 4.23 28.58
C ARG A 190 25.96 3.67 29.70
N GLU A 191 25.82 2.39 30.06
CA GLU A 191 26.65 1.75 31.10
C GLU A 191 27.96 1.13 30.56
N THR A 192 28.08 0.93 29.24
CA THR A 192 29.20 0.22 28.60
C THR A 192 30.23 1.13 27.94
N VAL A 193 29.84 2.34 27.51
CA VAL A 193 30.75 3.33 26.85
C VAL A 193 31.87 3.83 27.77
N SER A 194 31.68 3.81 29.09
CA SER A 194 32.71 4.26 30.05
C SER A 194 33.81 3.21 30.33
N ARG A 195 33.85 2.09 29.60
CA ARG A 195 34.87 1.04 29.79
C ARG A 195 35.93 1.13 28.69
N PRO A 196 37.18 1.52 29.00
CA PRO A 196 38.25 1.64 28.00
C PRO A 196 38.60 0.31 27.28
N ASP A 197 38.17 -0.83 27.82
CA ASP A 197 38.44 -2.17 27.29
C ASP A 197 37.23 -2.83 26.59
N THR A 198 36.19 -2.07 26.24
CA THR A 198 34.98 -2.62 25.60
C THR A 198 34.77 -2.00 24.22
N LEU A 199 34.74 -2.84 23.18
CA LEU A 199 34.34 -2.45 21.82
C LEU A 199 32.83 -2.64 21.66
N THR A 200 32.10 -1.57 21.36
CA THR A 200 30.66 -1.61 21.16
C THR A 200 30.31 -1.65 19.68
N ILE A 201 29.67 -2.75 19.27
CA ILE A 201 29.17 -2.94 17.91
C ILE A 201 27.65 -2.88 17.94
N VAL A 202 27.07 -1.93 17.21
CA VAL A 202 25.63 -1.82 17.02
C VAL A 202 25.29 -2.30 15.62
N HIS A 203 24.32 -3.21 15.53
CA HIS A 203 23.77 -3.66 14.26
C HIS A 203 22.31 -3.24 14.16
N HIS A 204 21.99 -2.38 13.19
CA HIS A 204 20.65 -1.86 12.97
C HIS A 204 20.15 -2.19 11.58
N ASN A 205 18.98 -2.82 11.50
CA ASN A 205 18.34 -3.11 10.23
C ASN A 205 17.44 -1.95 9.82
N THR A 206 17.80 -1.28 8.71
CA THR A 206 17.08 -0.10 8.21
C THR A 206 16.27 -0.41 6.96
N GLU A 207 15.19 0.33 6.79
CA GLU A 207 14.44 0.39 5.54
C GLU A 207 14.32 1.85 5.11
N GLY A 208 14.85 2.17 3.93
CA GLY A 208 14.82 3.53 3.42
C GLY A 208 15.82 4.48 4.07
N LEU A 209 17.03 4.01 4.43
CA LEU A 209 18.11 4.80 5.03
C LEU A 209 18.30 6.21 4.42
N PRO A 210 18.27 6.41 3.07
CA PRO A 210 18.38 7.75 2.51
C PRO A 210 17.32 8.75 2.99
N SER A 211 16.10 8.28 3.27
CA SER A 211 14.99 9.11 3.77
C SER A 211 15.09 9.39 5.28
N HIS A 212 15.82 8.56 6.02
CA HIS A 212 15.87 8.55 7.49
C HIS A 212 17.25 8.85 8.06
N ILE A 213 18.20 9.27 7.23
CA ILE A 213 19.57 9.51 7.67
C ILE A 213 19.64 10.64 8.72
N SER A 214 18.80 11.67 8.59
CA SER A 214 18.74 12.76 9.55
C SER A 214 18.35 12.27 10.95
N ASP A 215 17.41 11.31 11.01
CA ASP A 215 16.97 10.68 12.25
C ASP A 215 18.16 9.96 12.89
N LEU A 216 18.91 9.19 12.09
CA LEU A 216 20.11 8.46 12.53
C LEU A 216 21.21 9.39 13.05
N LYS A 217 21.51 10.49 12.35
CA LYS A 217 22.51 11.50 12.77
C LYS A 217 22.15 12.12 14.12
N SER A 218 20.86 12.32 14.38
CA SER A 218 20.36 12.87 15.63
C SER A 218 20.18 11.83 16.74
N HIS A 219 20.42 10.55 16.46
CA HIS A 219 20.11 9.48 17.40
C HIS A 219 21.19 9.36 18.48
N HIS A 220 20.86 9.85 19.67
CA HIS A 220 21.76 9.97 20.81
C HIS A 220 22.44 8.65 21.25
N GLU A 221 21.83 7.47 21.03
CA GLU A 221 22.44 6.17 21.40
C GLU A 221 23.21 5.47 20.27
N LEU A 222 22.74 5.54 19.03
CA LEU A 222 23.35 4.82 17.90
C LEU A 222 24.73 5.39 17.57
N CYS A 223 24.90 6.69 17.75
CA CYS A 223 26.17 7.40 17.58
C CYS A 223 27.18 7.14 18.71
N LEU A 224 26.84 6.35 19.73
CA LEU A 224 27.78 5.93 20.79
C LEU A 224 28.53 4.62 20.44
N ALA A 225 28.17 3.96 19.34
CA ALA A 225 28.82 2.72 18.94
C ALA A 225 30.24 2.97 18.42
N ASP A 226 31.19 2.11 18.74
CA ASP A 226 32.50 2.12 18.07
C ASP A 226 32.38 1.64 16.62
N VAL A 227 31.45 0.71 16.37
CA VAL A 227 31.12 0.21 15.03
C VAL A 227 29.61 0.20 14.85
N LEU A 228 29.11 0.93 13.85
CA LEU A 228 27.68 1.01 13.52
C LEU A 228 27.38 0.30 12.20
N CYS A 229 26.92 -0.94 12.26
CA CYS A 229 26.51 -1.72 11.11
C CYS A 229 25.04 -1.43 10.75
N LEU A 230 24.79 -0.80 9.61
CA LEU A 230 23.46 -0.56 9.07
C LEU A 230 23.17 -1.54 7.92
N THR A 231 22.17 -2.41 8.08
CA THR A 231 21.70 -3.27 6.98
C THR A 231 20.50 -2.65 6.30
N GLU A 232 20.66 -2.19 5.06
CA GLU A 232 19.61 -1.49 4.33
C GLU A 232 19.07 -2.31 3.16
N THR A 233 17.77 -2.56 3.19
CA THR A 233 17.08 -3.45 2.25
C THR A 233 17.04 -2.88 0.82
N HIS A 234 16.93 -1.56 0.65
CA HIS A 234 16.67 -0.93 -0.66
C HIS A 234 17.86 -0.22 -1.30
N LEU A 235 19.04 -0.23 -0.68
CA LEU A 235 20.21 0.45 -1.27
C LEU A 235 20.72 -0.27 -2.53
N GLN A 236 20.85 0.52 -3.60
CA GLN A 236 21.46 0.09 -4.86
C GLN A 236 22.87 0.67 -4.99
N GLY A 237 23.78 -0.10 -5.59
CA GLY A 237 25.18 0.30 -5.81
C GLY A 237 26.06 0.30 -4.54
N SER A 238 27.37 0.54 -4.73
CA SER A 238 28.38 0.58 -3.66
C SER A 238 28.86 2.00 -3.32
N PHE A 239 28.23 3.03 -3.89
CA PHE A 239 28.58 4.44 -3.64
C PHE A 239 27.92 4.95 -2.35
N VAL A 240 28.68 5.63 -1.49
CA VAL A 240 28.16 6.36 -0.32
C VAL A 240 27.81 7.77 -0.78
N ALA A 241 26.52 8.11 -0.77
CA ALA A 241 26.11 9.48 -1.03
C ALA A 241 26.58 10.38 0.12
N GLU A 242 26.98 11.61 -0.18
CA GLU A 242 27.42 12.59 0.83
C GLU A 242 26.34 12.82 1.91
N SER A 243 25.06 12.75 1.51
CA SER A 243 23.93 12.81 2.43
C SER A 243 23.94 11.71 3.51
N LEU A 244 24.49 10.54 3.20
CA LEU A 244 24.58 9.38 4.10
C LEU A 244 25.74 9.45 5.10
N HIS A 245 26.63 10.45 4.99
CA HIS A 245 27.79 10.57 5.86
C HIS A 245 27.39 10.81 7.32
N LEU A 246 27.94 10.00 8.23
CA LEU A 246 27.79 10.16 9.68
C LEU A 246 29.08 10.77 10.24
N ASP A 247 28.94 11.93 10.88
CA ASP A 247 30.09 12.62 11.48
C ASP A 247 30.71 11.75 12.59
N GLY A 248 32.04 11.66 12.61
CA GLY A 248 32.77 10.83 13.58
C GLY A 248 32.94 9.37 13.20
N TYR A 249 32.35 8.90 12.09
CA TYR A 249 32.51 7.54 11.59
C TYR A 249 33.28 7.47 10.27
N ASN A 250 34.14 6.47 10.14
CA ASN A 250 34.71 6.08 8.86
C ASN A 250 33.73 5.14 8.15
N MET A 251 33.06 5.65 7.12
CA MET A 251 32.03 4.88 6.43
C MET A 251 32.58 3.92 5.37
N PHE A 252 32.11 2.69 5.41
CA PHE A 252 32.29 1.64 4.42
C PHE A 252 30.92 1.19 3.90
N LYS A 253 30.81 0.97 2.59
CA LYS A 253 29.58 0.44 2.00
C LYS A 253 29.91 -0.69 1.05
N ARG A 254 29.17 -1.79 1.18
CA ARG A 254 29.32 -2.92 0.29
C ARG A 254 27.96 -3.45 -0.12
N ASN A 255 27.72 -3.47 -1.43
CA ASN A 255 26.52 -4.07 -1.96
C ASN A 255 26.51 -5.59 -1.72
N ARG A 256 25.38 -6.17 -1.32
CA ARG A 256 25.26 -7.61 -1.06
C ARG A 256 25.75 -8.48 -2.21
N HIS A 257 25.49 -8.09 -3.46
CA HIS A 257 25.90 -8.87 -4.62
C HIS A 257 27.41 -9.10 -4.66
N VAL A 258 28.20 -8.21 -4.05
CA VAL A 258 29.67 -8.31 -3.97
C VAL A 258 30.17 -8.69 -2.57
N SER A 259 29.29 -8.91 -1.59
CA SER A 259 29.66 -9.28 -0.22
C SER A 259 29.78 -10.79 0.02
N TYR A 260 29.11 -11.62 -0.78
CA TYR A 260 29.08 -13.07 -0.59
C TYR A 260 29.86 -13.80 -1.69
N THR A 261 31.18 -13.91 -1.52
CA THR A 261 32.05 -14.66 -2.46
C THR A 261 31.87 -16.18 -2.33
N ASN A 262 31.60 -16.67 -1.12
CA ASN A 262 31.56 -18.11 -0.82
C ASN A 262 30.12 -18.66 -0.82
N PHE A 263 29.10 -17.80 -0.90
CA PHE A 263 27.68 -18.17 -0.82
C PHE A 263 26.85 -17.45 -1.90
N PRO A 264 26.96 -17.84 -3.18
CA PRO A 264 26.30 -17.17 -4.29
C PRO A 264 24.77 -17.18 -4.20
N GLN A 265 24.20 -18.16 -3.50
CA GLN A 265 22.75 -18.25 -3.22
C GLN A 265 22.24 -17.06 -2.39
N ILE A 266 23.09 -16.46 -1.55
CA ILE A 266 22.75 -15.31 -0.69
C ILE A 266 22.96 -14.00 -1.44
N ALA A 267 23.94 -13.94 -2.35
CA ALA A 267 24.25 -12.76 -3.16
C ALA A 267 23.06 -12.26 -4.01
N HIS A 268 22.19 -13.18 -4.45
CA HIS A 268 21.06 -12.88 -5.32
C HIS A 268 19.70 -12.78 -4.60
N ARG A 269 19.67 -12.85 -3.26
CA ARG A 269 18.43 -12.62 -2.51
C ARG A 269 18.05 -11.13 -2.51
N SER A 270 16.79 -10.86 -2.85
CA SER A 270 16.23 -9.51 -2.84
C SER A 270 16.33 -8.87 -1.45
N GLY A 271 16.86 -7.65 -1.40
CA GLY A 271 16.75 -6.76 -0.24
C GLY A 271 17.92 -6.82 0.74
N GLY A 272 18.92 -5.93 0.63
CA GLY A 272 19.97 -5.75 1.64
C GLY A 272 21.33 -5.37 1.09
N GLY A 273 21.97 -4.38 1.70
CA GLY A 273 23.39 -4.07 1.66
C GLY A 273 23.82 -3.67 3.07
N VAL A 274 25.06 -4.00 3.45
CA VAL A 274 25.61 -3.52 4.74
C VAL A 274 26.37 -2.24 4.44
N ALA A 275 25.96 -1.14 5.08
CA ALA A 275 26.82 0.00 5.33
C ALA A 275 27.43 -0.24 6.72
N VAL A 276 28.76 -0.33 6.79
CA VAL A 276 29.51 -0.44 8.05
C VAL A 276 30.21 0.88 8.29
#